data_AF-A0A8J6BZG0-F1
#
_entry.id   AF-A0A8J6BZG0-F1
#
_cell.length_a   1.000
_cell.length_b   1.000
_cell.length_c   1.000
_cell.angle_alpha   90.00
_cell.angle_beta   90.00
_cell.angle_gamma   90.00
#
_symmetry.space_group_name_H-M   'P 1'
#
loop_
_entity.id
_entity.type
_entity.pdbx_description
1 polymer ?
#
loop_
_entity_poly.entity_id
_entity_poly.type
_entity_poly.pdbx_seq_one_letter_code
_entity_poly.pdbx_strand_id
1 'polypeptide(L)'
;MSDPVQIGTAFVKFYYQTFDTDRSNLASLYQANSMLTFSGAQAMGTTAIMEKLTSLSFRKVQHDVEGLNINIQPTVNDSILVFVSGQLIADDDSEHPMMFSQVFTLCPANGQWFILNDIFNLSFM
;
A
#
# COMPACT_ATOMS: atom_id res chain seq x y z
N MET A 1 -7.16 -8.02 -22.70
CA MET A 1 -6.82 -7.05 -21.64
C MET A 1 -7.07 -7.74 -20.32
N SER A 2 -6.11 -7.69 -19.40
CA SER A 2 -6.27 -8.24 -18.05
C SER A 2 -7.29 -7.41 -17.26
N ASP A 3 -8.13 -8.05 -16.46
CA ASP A 3 -9.16 -7.38 -15.66
C ASP A 3 -8.52 -6.50 -14.56
N PRO A 4 -8.74 -5.16 -14.55
CA PRO A 4 -8.20 -4.27 -13.53
C PRO A 4 -8.57 -4.69 -12.11
N VAL A 5 -9.78 -5.23 -11.90
CA VAL A 5 -10.26 -5.66 -10.58
C VAL A 5 -9.43 -6.86 -10.10
N GLN A 6 -9.15 -7.80 -10.99
CA GLN A 6 -8.31 -8.96 -10.66
C GLN A 6 -6.88 -8.55 -10.33
N ILE A 7 -6.29 -7.63 -11.12
CA ILE A 7 -4.94 -7.11 -10.88
C ILE A 7 -4.86 -6.35 -9.55
N GLY A 8 -5.77 -5.41 -9.31
CA GLY A 8 -5.78 -4.61 -8.09
C GLY A 8 -5.99 -5.47 -6.84
N THR A 9 -6.87 -6.48 -6.91
CA THR A 9 -7.11 -7.40 -5.79
C THR A 9 -5.88 -8.24 -5.47
N ALA A 10 -5.21 -8.79 -6.50
CA ALA A 10 -3.97 -9.54 -6.33
C ALA A 10 -2.85 -8.67 -5.75
N PHE A 11 -2.72 -7.44 -6.26
CA PHE A 11 -1.78 -6.44 -5.74
C PHE A 11 -2.01 -6.16 -4.26
N VAL A 12 -3.25 -5.88 -3.85
CA VAL A 12 -3.59 -5.56 -2.45
C VAL A 12 -3.19 -6.69 -1.52
N LYS A 13 -3.55 -7.94 -1.87
CA LYS A 13 -3.19 -9.11 -1.05
C LYS A 13 -1.68 -9.25 -0.93
N PHE A 14 -0.96 -9.17 -2.06
CA PHE A 14 0.50 -9.24 -2.08
C PHE A 14 1.15 -8.13 -1.25
N TYR A 15 0.69 -6.89 -1.41
CA TYR A 15 1.24 -5.71 -0.73
C TYR A 15 1.16 -5.86 0.78
N TYR A 16 -0.03 -6.10 1.35
CA TYR A 16 -0.18 -6.18 2.81
C TYR A 16 0.47 -7.43 3.41
N GLN A 17 0.41 -8.59 2.74
CA GLN A 17 1.13 -9.78 3.20
C GLN A 17 2.65 -9.55 3.27
N THR A 18 3.20 -8.87 2.26
CA THR A 18 4.61 -8.50 2.22
C THR A 18 4.92 -7.44 3.29
N PHE A 19 4.05 -6.45 3.47
CA PHE A 19 4.20 -5.40 4.48
C PHE A 19 4.22 -5.94 5.91
N ASP A 20 3.42 -6.98 6.19
CA ASP A 20 3.30 -7.60 7.51
C ASP A 20 4.47 -8.54 7.82
N THR A 21 5.03 -9.17 6.78
CA THR A 21 6.13 -10.12 6.91
C THR A 21 7.49 -9.43 6.90
N ASP A 22 7.77 -8.67 5.84
CA ASP A 22 9.03 -7.94 5.65
C ASP A 22 8.86 -6.84 4.61
N ARG A 23 8.68 -5.60 5.10
CA ARG A 23 8.47 -4.40 4.29
C ARG A 23 9.61 -4.13 3.33
N SER A 24 10.84 -4.59 3.61
CA SER A 24 11.99 -4.33 2.74
C SER A 24 11.79 -4.88 1.32
N ASN A 25 10.96 -5.94 1.18
CA ASN A 25 10.65 -6.56 -0.10
C ASN A 25 9.69 -5.73 -0.98
N LEU A 26 9.08 -4.66 -0.43
CA LEU A 26 8.23 -3.75 -1.20
C LEU A 26 9.01 -2.81 -2.12
N ALA A 27 10.34 -2.73 -1.96
CA ALA A 27 11.18 -1.83 -2.76
C ALA A 27 11.01 -2.04 -4.28
N SER A 28 10.75 -3.27 -4.71
CA SER A 28 10.54 -3.62 -6.13
C SER A 28 9.25 -3.06 -6.73
N LEU A 29 8.29 -2.66 -5.89
CA LEU A 29 7.01 -2.07 -6.32
C LEU A 29 7.11 -0.57 -6.61
N TYR A 30 8.19 0.10 -6.20
CA TYR A 30 8.37 1.54 -6.36
C TYR A 30 9.49 1.85 -7.36
N GLN A 31 9.38 2.99 -8.02
CA GLN A 31 10.36 3.54 -8.96
C GLN A 31 10.84 4.94 -8.52
N ALA A 32 11.77 5.52 -9.27
CA ALA A 32 12.34 6.84 -8.99
C ALA A 32 11.29 7.98 -8.97
N ASN A 33 10.21 7.83 -9.72
CA ASN A 33 9.10 8.80 -9.78
C ASN A 33 7.92 8.44 -8.86
N SER A 34 8.01 7.37 -8.08
CA SER A 34 6.98 7.00 -7.11
C SER A 34 6.92 8.00 -5.96
N MET A 35 5.72 8.17 -5.40
CA MET A 35 5.52 9.05 -4.25
C MET A 35 4.67 8.37 -3.18
N LEU A 36 5.14 8.41 -1.94
CA LEU A 36 4.41 8.03 -0.74
C LEU A 36 4.01 9.27 0.04
N THR A 37 2.77 9.32 0.52
CA THR A 37 2.35 10.20 1.62
C THR A 37 1.86 9.34 2.77
N PHE A 38 2.57 9.33 3.88
CA PHE A 38 2.23 8.56 5.08
C PHE A 38 1.79 9.52 6.19
N SER A 39 0.47 9.61 6.43
CA SER A 39 -0.15 10.52 7.42
C SER A 39 0.40 11.96 7.34
N GLY A 40 0.48 12.49 6.12
CA GLY A 40 0.94 13.86 5.83
C GLY A 40 2.44 13.99 5.54
N ALA A 41 3.27 13.00 5.87
CA ALA A 41 4.69 13.02 5.56
C ALA A 41 4.96 12.45 4.15
N GLN A 42 5.59 13.24 3.28
CA GLN A 42 5.87 12.85 1.90
C GLN A 42 7.28 12.26 1.71
N ALA A 43 7.39 11.26 0.84
CA ALA A 43 8.64 10.67 0.39
C ALA A 43 8.57 10.38 -1.11
N MET A 44 9.63 10.71 -1.86
CA MET A 44 9.69 10.51 -3.31
C MET A 44 10.86 9.61 -3.68
N GLY A 45 10.60 8.66 -4.58
CA GLY A 45 11.55 7.67 -5.04
C GLY A 45 11.74 6.50 -4.08
N THR A 46 12.09 5.35 -4.63
CA THR A 46 12.21 4.07 -3.90
C THR A 46 13.01 4.20 -2.60
N THR A 47 14.19 4.83 -2.62
CA THR A 47 15.04 4.94 -1.42
C THR A 47 14.35 5.66 -0.26
N ALA A 48 13.81 6.87 -0.50
CA ALA A 48 13.15 7.65 0.55
C ALA A 48 11.86 6.99 1.05
N ILE A 49 11.12 6.31 0.14
CA ILE A 49 9.94 5.53 0.51
C ILE A 49 10.33 4.39 1.45
N MET A 50 11.37 3.63 1.10
CA MET A 50 11.83 2.51 1.93
C MET A 50 12.37 2.97 3.29
N GLU A 51 13.13 4.06 3.33
CA GLU A 51 13.55 4.70 4.60
C GLU A 51 12.34 5.09 5.44
N LYS A 52 11.30 5.69 4.83
CA LYS A 52 10.07 6.04 5.56
C LYS A 52 9.36 4.81 6.12
N LEU A 53 9.13 3.79 5.31
CA LEU A 53 8.42 2.57 5.71
C LEU A 53 9.16 1.76 6.80
N THR A 54 10.50 1.78 6.76
CA THR A 54 11.35 1.10 7.76
C THR A 54 11.57 1.92 9.03
N SER A 55 11.42 3.26 8.97
CA SER A 55 11.54 4.16 10.13
C SER A 55 10.29 4.19 11.04
N LEU A 56 9.21 3.52 10.64
CA LEU A 56 7.97 3.51 11.42
C LEU A 56 8.22 2.88 12.79
N SER A 57 7.66 3.49 13.83
CA SER A 57 7.95 3.13 15.23
C SER A 57 7.45 1.74 15.63
N PHE A 58 6.50 1.17 14.89
CA PHE A 58 5.97 -0.15 15.14
C PHE A 58 6.87 -1.22 14.52
N ARG A 59 7.23 -2.22 15.33
CA ARG A 59 8.10 -3.33 14.93
C ARG A 59 7.32 -4.38 14.17
N LYS A 60 6.07 -4.63 14.57
CA LYS A 60 5.16 -5.55 13.90
C LYS A 60 3.88 -4.85 13.52
N VAL A 61 3.33 -5.21 12.37
CA VAL A 61 1.98 -4.80 11.99
C VAL A 61 1.29 -6.00 11.38
N GLN A 62 -0.01 -6.09 11.58
CA GLN A 62 -0.84 -7.11 10.98
C GLN A 62 -2.10 -6.43 10.45
N HIS A 63 -2.30 -6.49 9.13
CA HIS A 63 -3.54 -6.05 8.50
C HIS A 63 -4.55 -7.18 8.52
N ASP A 64 -5.83 -6.87 8.75
CA ASP A 64 -6.92 -7.84 8.51
C ASP A 64 -7.19 -7.94 6.99
N VAL A 65 -6.35 -8.69 6.30
CA VAL A 65 -6.35 -8.80 4.83
C VAL A 65 -7.69 -9.30 4.28
N GLU A 66 -8.38 -10.20 4.99
CA GLU A 66 -9.68 -10.73 4.58
C GLU A 66 -10.82 -9.74 4.87
N GLY A 67 -10.66 -8.86 5.88
CA GLY A 67 -11.60 -7.78 6.22
C GLY A 67 -11.43 -6.48 5.43
N LEU A 68 -10.48 -6.41 4.48
CA LEU A 68 -10.25 -5.19 3.69
C LEU A 68 -11.42 -4.87 2.76
N ASN A 69 -11.88 -3.62 2.79
CA ASN A 69 -12.77 -3.07 1.77
C ASN A 69 -11.92 -2.48 0.63
N ILE A 70 -12.01 -3.09 -0.55
CA ILE A 70 -11.17 -2.79 -1.72
C ILE A 70 -12.06 -2.29 -2.86
N ASN A 71 -11.77 -1.09 -3.36
CA ASN A 71 -12.47 -0.48 -4.50
C ASN A 71 -11.45 -0.19 -5.60
N ILE A 72 -11.74 -0.63 -6.83
CA ILE A 72 -10.77 -0.61 -7.93
C ILE A 72 -11.42 0.03 -9.16
N GLN A 73 -10.70 0.93 -9.81
CA GLN A 73 -11.12 1.55 -11.07
C GLN A 73 -9.94 1.62 -12.05
N PRO A 74 -10.16 1.37 -13.35
CA PRO A 74 -9.20 1.78 -14.37
C PRO A 74 -9.13 3.31 -14.43
N THR A 75 -7.97 3.85 -14.80
CA THR A 75 -7.77 5.27 -15.05
C THR A 75 -6.96 5.48 -16.34
N VAL A 76 -6.46 6.68 -16.57
CA VAL A 76 -5.68 7.05 -17.75
C VAL A 76 -4.44 6.16 -17.92
N ASN A 77 -3.97 6.03 -19.17
CA ASN A 77 -2.73 5.31 -19.52
C ASN A 77 -2.67 3.88 -18.96
N ASP A 78 -3.77 3.13 -19.08
CA ASP A 78 -3.90 1.73 -18.61
C ASP A 78 -3.57 1.54 -17.12
N SER A 79 -3.62 2.62 -16.34
CA SER A 79 -3.32 2.58 -14.90
C SER A 79 -4.54 2.18 -14.10
N ILE A 80 -4.33 1.78 -12.85
CA ILE A 80 -5.39 1.31 -11.94
C ILE A 80 -5.36 2.14 -10.67
N LEU A 81 -6.47 2.74 -10.31
CA LEU A 81 -6.69 3.37 -9.01
C LEU A 81 -7.26 2.33 -8.05
N VAL A 82 -6.62 2.17 -6.90
CA VAL A 82 -7.03 1.24 -5.85
C VAL A 82 -7.24 2.02 -4.57
N PHE A 83 -8.44 1.94 -4.01
CA PHE A 83 -8.74 2.42 -2.66
C PHE A 83 -8.91 1.22 -1.74
N VAL A 84 -8.26 1.28 -0.58
CA VAL A 84 -8.34 0.27 0.47
C VAL A 84 -8.72 0.96 1.77
N SER A 85 -9.62 0.35 2.52
CA SER A 85 -9.87 0.71 3.92
C SER A 85 -10.04 -0.56 4.74
N GLY A 86 -9.64 -0.50 6.01
CA GLY A 86 -9.72 -1.67 6.89
C GLY A 86 -9.08 -1.41 8.24
N GLN A 87 -8.71 -2.49 8.91
CA GLN A 87 -8.09 -2.46 10.22
C GLN A 87 -6.68 -3.04 10.17
N LEU A 88 -5.83 -2.52 11.05
CA LEU A 88 -4.51 -3.07 11.33
C LEU A 88 -4.26 -3.08 12.84
N ILE A 89 -3.43 -4.01 13.28
CA ILE A 89 -2.95 -4.15 14.65
C ILE A 89 -1.45 -3.89 14.62
N ALA A 90 -0.95 -3.00 15.49
CA ALA A 90 0.48 -2.75 15.63
C ALA A 90 1.01 -3.41 16.90
N ASP A 91 2.24 -3.94 16.84
CA ASP A 91 2.98 -4.48 17.99
C ASP A 91 2.20 -5.49 18.85
N ASP A 92 1.34 -6.30 18.20
CA ASP A 92 0.47 -7.31 18.83
C ASP A 92 -0.56 -6.75 19.84
N ASP A 93 -0.84 -5.45 19.83
CA ASP A 93 -1.88 -4.79 20.64
C ASP A 93 -3.28 -5.01 20.06
N SER A 94 -3.79 -6.24 20.18
CA SER A 94 -5.09 -6.64 19.65
C SER A 94 -6.29 -5.97 20.34
N GLU A 95 -6.08 -5.31 21.48
CA GLU A 95 -7.12 -4.55 22.19
C GLU A 95 -7.41 -3.21 21.50
N HIS A 96 -6.47 -2.70 20.69
CA HIS A 96 -6.57 -1.40 20.04
C HIS A 96 -6.35 -1.49 18.51
N PRO A 97 -7.26 -2.14 17.76
CA PRO A 97 -7.19 -2.15 16.30
C PRO A 97 -7.34 -0.72 15.76
N MET A 98 -6.45 -0.34 14.85
CA MET A 98 -6.45 0.97 14.21
C MET A 98 -7.14 0.87 12.84
N MET A 99 -8.04 1.82 12.58
CA MET A 99 -8.62 1.98 11.25
C MET A 99 -7.63 2.70 10.34
N PHE A 100 -7.58 2.33 9.07
CA PHE A 100 -6.76 3.02 8.09
C PHE A 100 -7.46 3.13 6.74
N SER A 101 -6.95 4.02 5.91
CA SER A 101 -7.29 4.09 4.49
C SER A 101 -6.02 4.30 3.68
N GLN A 102 -5.95 3.66 2.52
CA GLN A 102 -4.81 3.75 1.62
C GLN A 102 -5.26 3.81 0.17
N VAL A 103 -4.61 4.66 -0.62
CA VAL A 103 -4.85 4.79 -2.06
C VAL A 103 -3.58 4.47 -2.82
N PHE A 104 -3.70 3.66 -3.86
CA PHE A 104 -2.62 3.35 -4.79
C PHE A 104 -3.00 3.75 -6.21
N THR A 105 -2.05 4.30 -6.96
CA THR A 105 -2.10 4.33 -8.43
C THR A 105 -1.09 3.33 -8.96
N LEU A 106 -1.55 2.25 -9.58
CA LEU A 106 -0.71 1.25 -10.23
C LEU A 106 -0.54 1.60 -11.70
N CYS A 107 0.70 1.67 -12.17
CA CYS A 107 1.01 1.95 -13.56
C CYS A 107 1.73 0.75 -14.20
N PRO A 108 1.43 0.42 -15.46
CA PRO A 108 2.17 -0.61 -16.17
C PRO A 108 3.57 -0.09 -16.58
N ALA A 109 4.59 -0.91 -16.44
CA ALA A 109 5.95 -0.66 -16.92
C ALA A 109 6.60 -1.99 -17.35
N ASN A 110 6.97 -2.10 -18.63
CA ASN A 110 7.70 -3.26 -19.18
C ASN A 110 7.05 -4.64 -18.87
N GLY A 111 5.71 -4.71 -18.87
CA GLY A 111 4.97 -5.93 -18.55
C GLY A 111 4.82 -6.24 -17.06
N GLN A 112 5.31 -5.35 -16.19
CA GLN A 112 5.10 -5.38 -14.74
C GLN A 112 4.25 -4.17 -14.30
N TRP A 113 3.86 -4.16 -13.02
CA TRP A 113 3.13 -3.05 -12.41
C TRP A 113 3.99 -2.42 -11.31
N PHE A 114 3.96 -1.10 -11.21
CA PHE A 114 4.60 -0.36 -10.12
C PHE A 114 3.62 0.65 -9.52
N ILE A 115 3.88 1.06 -8.29
CA ILE A 115 3.09 2.04 -7.55
C ILE A 115 3.61 3.43 -7.91
N LEU A 116 2.84 4.23 -8.63
CA LEU A 116 3.17 5.62 -8.90
C LEU A 116 2.84 6.51 -7.69
N ASN A 117 1.64 6.35 -7.13
CA ASN A 117 1.19 7.10 -5.96
C ASN A 117 0.75 6.14 -4.87
N ASP A 118 1.16 6.42 -3.65
CA ASP A 118 0.78 5.72 -2.42
C ASP A 118 0.41 6.76 -1.36
N ILE A 119 -0.83 6.75 -0.88
CA ILE A 119 -1.31 7.68 0.13
C ILE A 119 -1.94 6.87 1.24
N PHE A 120 -1.29 6.84 2.40
CA PHE A 120 -1.73 6.12 3.58
C PHE A 120 -2.14 7.11 4.68
N ASN A 121 -3.26 6.83 5.35
CA ASN A 121 -3.68 7.56 6.53
C ASN A 121 -4.24 6.62 7.60
N LEU A 122 -3.73 6.77 8.83
CA LEU A 122 -4.38 6.23 10.03
C LEU A 122 -5.60 7.09 10.38
N SER A 123 -6.74 6.44 10.54
CA SER A 123 -7.96 7.04 11.02
C SER A 123 -8.04 6.87 12.52
N PHE A 124 -8.00 7.98 13.26
CA PHE A 124 -8.28 8.00 14.69
C PHE A 124 -9.78 8.22 14.87
N MET A 125 -10.44 7.35 15.64
CA MET A 125 -11.81 7.58 16.12
C MET A 125 -11.80 8.32 17.45
#